data_AF-A0A523SIF9-F1
#
_entry.id   AF-A0A523SIF9-F1
#
_cell.length_a   1.000
_cell.length_b   1.000
_cell.length_c   1.000
_cell.angle_alpha   90.00
_cell.angle_beta   90.00
_cell.angle_gamma   90.00
#
_symmetry.space_group_name_H-M   'P 1'
#
loop_
_entity.id
_entity.type
_entity.pdbx_description
1 polymer ?
#
loop_
_entity_poly.entity_id
_entity_poly.type
_entity_poly.pdbx_seq_one_letter_code
_entity_poly.pdbx_strand_id
1 'polypeptide(L)'
;MKKALFIGLAVVLLAVGCAAEEKTPTPTPTPTLTPTPTPAPTALFLEIIEPENESTVSTESIIVSGSTIPGAVVSISVDTEIEIADVDEQGNFSAMVTLEEGPNYIEVLASDQEGNEEYSILVVIYSP
;
A
#
# COMPACT_ATOMS: atom_id res chain seq x y z
N MET A 1 -5.19 -48.08 41.04
CA MET A 1 -6.28 -48.95 40.56
C MET A 1 -5.95 -49.36 39.12
N LYS A 2 -6.06 -50.67 38.82
CA LYS A 2 -5.96 -51.38 37.50
C LYS A 2 -4.68 -51.12 36.67
N LYS A 3 -3.65 -51.97 36.73
CA LYS A 3 -3.44 -53.27 36.03
C LYS A 3 -3.59 -53.20 34.50
N ALA A 4 -2.49 -53.34 33.78
CA ALA A 4 -2.36 -54.33 32.69
C ALA A 4 -0.87 -54.58 32.38
N LEU A 5 -0.51 -55.84 32.57
CA LEU A 5 0.73 -56.51 32.26
C LEU A 5 0.59 -57.12 30.86
N PHE A 6 1.57 -56.92 29.97
CA PHE A 6 1.73 -57.79 28.79
C PHE A 6 3.18 -58.23 28.68
N ILE A 7 3.37 -59.52 28.93
CA ILE A 7 4.59 -60.28 28.69
C ILE A 7 4.54 -60.74 27.23
N GLY A 8 5.63 -60.53 26.49
CA GLY A 8 5.79 -61.01 25.12
C GLY A 8 7.26 -61.10 24.75
N LEU A 9 7.92 -62.14 25.25
CA LEU A 9 9.25 -62.59 24.86
C LEU A 9 9.15 -63.32 23.50
N ALA A 10 9.96 -62.96 22.50
CA ALA A 10 10.48 -63.89 21.49
C ALA A 10 11.53 -63.27 20.54
N VAL A 11 12.74 -63.83 20.64
CA VAL A 11 13.65 -64.27 19.55
C VAL A 11 14.47 -63.23 18.77
N VAL A 12 15.76 -63.25 19.13
CA VAL A 12 16.96 -62.84 18.39
C VAL A 12 17.07 -63.53 17.03
N LEU A 13 17.48 -62.82 15.96
CA LEU A 13 18.49 -63.34 15.02
C LEU A 13 19.09 -62.25 14.13
N LEU A 14 20.42 -62.33 14.02
CA LEU A 14 21.37 -61.42 13.41
C LEU A 14 21.19 -61.27 11.89
N ALA A 15 21.37 -60.04 11.40
CA ALA A 15 21.89 -59.81 10.06
C ALA A 15 22.92 -58.68 10.12
N VAL A 16 24.19 -59.07 9.96
CA VAL A 16 25.34 -58.18 9.78
C VAL A 16 25.37 -57.80 8.31
N GLY A 17 25.44 -56.50 7.99
CA GLY A 17 25.45 -56.03 6.61
C GLY A 17 26.10 -54.66 6.45
N CYS A 18 27.36 -54.69 6.02
CA CYS A 18 28.17 -53.71 5.28
C CYS A 18 27.78 -52.22 5.27
N ALA A 19 28.76 -51.40 5.66
CA ALA A 19 28.78 -49.95 5.53
C ALA A 19 28.54 -49.47 4.09
N ALA A 20 27.63 -48.50 3.94
CA ALA A 20 27.61 -47.56 2.83
C ALA A 20 27.79 -46.15 3.42
N GLU A 21 28.93 -45.52 3.14
CA GLU A 21 29.17 -44.10 3.43
C GLU A 21 28.21 -43.25 2.59
N GLU A 22 27.22 -42.64 3.24
CA GLU A 22 26.41 -41.59 2.64
C GLU A 22 27.25 -40.31 2.59
N LYS A 23 27.68 -39.91 1.39
CA LYS A 23 28.37 -38.63 1.16
C LYS A 23 27.46 -37.51 1.63
N THR A 24 27.81 -36.87 2.75
CA THR A 24 27.09 -35.70 3.27
C THR A 24 27.12 -34.59 2.21
N PRO A 25 25.98 -34.05 1.76
CA PRO A 25 25.99 -32.91 0.85
C PRO A 25 26.59 -31.70 1.57
N THR A 26 27.60 -31.08 0.98
CA THR A 26 28.20 -29.83 1.48
C THR A 26 27.12 -28.73 1.49
N PRO A 27 26.96 -27.94 2.58
CA PRO A 27 26.01 -26.84 2.57
C PRO A 27 26.41 -25.79 1.52
N THR A 28 25.53 -25.56 0.55
CA THR A 28 25.67 -24.45 -0.41
C THR A 28 25.61 -23.12 0.36
N PRO A 29 26.51 -22.15 0.14
CA PRO A 29 26.40 -20.84 0.78
C PRO A 29 25.08 -20.17 0.40
N THR A 30 24.26 -19.82 1.39
CA THR A 30 23.07 -18.98 1.18
C THR A 30 23.51 -17.61 0.64
N PRO A 31 22.93 -17.10 -0.46
CA PRO A 31 23.23 -15.74 -0.90
C PRO A 31 22.90 -14.76 0.22
N THR A 32 23.89 -13.97 0.64
CA THR A 32 23.67 -12.86 1.57
C THR A 32 22.97 -11.74 0.79
N LEU A 33 21.71 -11.48 1.11
CA LEU A 33 20.99 -10.32 0.56
C LEU A 33 21.77 -9.06 0.93
N THR A 34 22.18 -8.29 -0.07
CA THR A 34 22.75 -6.96 0.17
C THR A 34 21.59 -6.05 0.54
N PRO A 35 21.64 -5.29 1.65
CA PRO A 35 20.57 -4.35 1.97
C PRO A 35 20.46 -3.31 0.86
N THR A 36 19.27 -3.17 0.28
CA THR A 36 18.95 -2.05 -0.60
C THR A 36 19.06 -0.77 0.23
N PRO A 37 19.74 0.29 -0.24
CA PRO A 37 19.78 1.56 0.49
C PRO A 37 18.36 2.07 0.72
N THR A 38 18.04 2.45 1.96
CA THR A 38 16.77 3.13 2.27
C THR A 38 16.80 4.51 1.61
N PRO A 39 15.78 4.91 0.83
CA PRO A 39 15.70 6.26 0.28
C PRO A 39 15.66 7.30 1.41
N ALA A 40 16.21 8.48 1.15
CA ALA A 40 16.09 9.62 2.07
C ALA A 40 14.61 10.04 2.20
N PRO A 41 14.18 10.55 3.37
CA PRO A 41 12.81 11.01 3.54
C PRO A 41 12.52 12.20 2.62
N THR A 42 11.45 12.09 1.83
CA THR A 42 10.93 13.17 0.99
C THR A 42 9.96 14.02 1.82
N ALA A 43 10.08 15.35 1.77
CA ALA A 43 9.12 16.23 2.41
C ALA A 43 7.76 16.16 1.70
N LEU A 44 6.67 16.17 2.48
CA LEU A 44 5.31 16.22 1.94
C LEU A 44 5.11 17.46 1.08
N PHE A 45 4.40 17.29 -0.03
CA PHE A 45 3.95 18.37 -0.90
C PHE A 45 2.59 17.99 -1.48
N LEU A 46 1.85 18.98 -2.00
CA LEU A 46 0.61 18.76 -2.73
C LEU A 46 0.57 19.69 -3.94
N GLU A 47 0.37 19.13 -5.12
CA GLU A 47 0.17 19.87 -6.37
C GLU A 47 -1.11 19.38 -7.06
N ILE A 48 -2.02 20.28 -7.37
CA ILE A 48 -3.23 19.99 -8.14
C ILE A 48 -2.94 20.31 -9.61
N ILE A 49 -3.15 19.33 -10.49
CA ILE A 49 -2.90 19.44 -11.93
C ILE A 49 -4.21 19.76 -12.66
N GLU A 50 -5.29 19.05 -12.34
CA GLU A 50 -6.63 19.30 -12.88
C GLU A 50 -7.68 19.15 -11.76
N PRO A 51 -8.76 19.92 -11.78
CA PRO A 51 -8.99 21.04 -12.68
C PRO A 51 -8.17 22.28 -12.29
N GLU A 52 -8.04 23.24 -13.20
CA GLU A 52 -7.50 24.57 -12.86
C GLU A 52 -8.45 25.32 -11.90
N ASN A 53 -7.88 26.11 -10.99
CA ASN A 53 -8.66 26.96 -10.11
C ASN A 53 -9.45 28.02 -10.90
N GLU A 54 -10.71 28.24 -10.51
CA GLU A 54 -11.71 29.11 -11.15
C GLU A 54 -12.12 28.66 -12.57
N SER A 55 -11.83 27.42 -12.95
CA SER A 55 -12.26 26.86 -14.24
C SER A 55 -13.79 26.67 -14.31
N THR A 56 -14.32 26.68 -15.53
CA THR A 56 -15.73 26.36 -15.81
C THR A 56 -15.84 25.03 -16.54
N VAL A 57 -16.69 24.14 -16.04
CA VAL A 57 -16.95 22.82 -16.61
C VAL A 57 -18.42 22.69 -16.98
N SER A 58 -18.72 21.87 -17.99
CA SER A 58 -20.09 21.62 -18.46
C SER A 58 -20.63 20.24 -18.07
N THR A 59 -19.92 19.53 -17.20
CA THR A 59 -20.29 18.19 -16.71
C THR A 59 -20.31 18.19 -15.20
N GLU A 60 -21.33 17.55 -14.63
CA GLU A 60 -21.52 17.41 -13.18
C GLU A 60 -20.40 16.62 -12.51
N SER A 61 -19.90 15.57 -13.15
CA SER A 61 -18.78 14.78 -12.64
C SER A 61 -17.48 15.18 -13.32
N ILE A 62 -16.44 15.44 -12.52
CA ILE A 62 -15.11 15.79 -13.00
C ILE A 62 -14.05 14.95 -12.32
N ILE A 63 -12.86 14.92 -12.91
CA ILE A 63 -11.68 14.30 -12.30
C ILE A 63 -10.85 15.40 -11.62
N VAL A 64 -10.57 15.21 -10.34
CA VAL A 64 -9.53 15.96 -9.61
C VAL A 64 -8.27 15.10 -9.60
N SER A 65 -7.17 15.63 -10.12
CA SER A 65 -5.90 14.92 -10.23
C SER A 65 -4.73 15.81 -9.87
N GLY A 66 -3.65 15.18 -9.41
CA GLY A 66 -2.47 15.88 -8.93
C GLY A 66 -1.35 14.93 -8.54
N SER A 67 -0.36 15.49 -7.85
CA SER A 67 0.79 14.74 -7.36
C SER A 67 1.15 15.14 -5.92
N THR A 68 1.68 14.17 -5.19
CA THR A 68 2.20 14.27 -3.83
C THR A 68 3.35 13.26 -3.66
N ILE A 69 3.73 12.93 -2.43
CA ILE A 69 4.70 11.85 -2.16
C ILE A 69 4.02 10.46 -2.25
N PRO A 70 4.71 9.43 -2.74
CA PRO A 70 4.20 8.06 -2.67
C PRO A 70 3.86 7.64 -1.24
N GLY A 71 2.68 7.04 -1.06
CA GLY A 71 2.20 6.54 0.23
C GLY A 71 1.53 7.58 1.13
N ALA A 72 1.37 8.82 0.67
CA ALA A 72 0.47 9.80 1.32
C ALA A 72 -0.99 9.38 1.19
N VAL A 73 -1.84 9.88 2.09
CA VAL A 73 -3.30 9.77 1.99
C VAL A 73 -3.84 11.10 1.50
N VAL A 74 -4.60 11.09 0.41
CA VAL A 74 -5.24 12.29 -0.16
C VAL A 74 -6.75 12.20 0.00
N SER A 75 -7.34 13.18 0.69
CA SER A 75 -8.79 13.37 0.76
C SER A 75 -9.20 14.59 -0.05
N ILE A 76 -10.27 14.43 -0.85
CA ILE A 76 -10.85 15.46 -1.69
C ILE A 76 -12.29 15.68 -1.21
N SER A 77 -12.58 16.88 -0.75
CA SER A 77 -13.89 17.25 -0.21
C SER A 77 -14.57 18.24 -1.15
N VAL A 78 -15.82 17.98 -1.51
CA VAL A 78 -16.69 18.91 -2.22
C VAL A 78 -17.94 19.10 -1.36
N ASP A 79 -18.09 20.30 -0.81
CA ASP A 79 -19.12 20.65 0.19
C ASP A 79 -19.18 19.68 1.39
N THR A 80 -20.05 18.66 1.35
CA THR A 80 -20.18 17.65 2.42
C THR A 80 -19.75 16.25 2.02
N GLU A 81 -19.43 16.03 0.74
CA GLU A 81 -18.96 14.75 0.23
C GLU A 81 -17.43 14.71 0.30
N ILE A 82 -16.89 13.56 0.70
CA ILE A 82 -15.45 13.34 0.85
C ILE A 82 -15.09 12.07 0.09
N GLU A 83 -14.15 12.19 -0.82
CA GLU A 83 -13.56 11.09 -1.57
C GLU A 83 -12.09 10.91 -1.19
N ILE A 84 -11.65 9.65 -1.05
CA ILE A 84 -10.24 9.33 -0.80
C ILE A 84 -9.63 8.90 -2.13
N ALA A 85 -8.62 9.65 -2.58
CA ALA A 85 -7.93 9.33 -3.83
C ALA A 85 -6.84 8.28 -3.59
N ASP A 86 -6.78 7.29 -4.47
CA ASP A 86 -5.65 6.36 -4.52
C ASP A 86 -4.41 7.10 -5.03
N VAL A 87 -3.31 7.00 -4.26
CA VAL A 87 -1.99 7.53 -4.64
C VAL A 87 -1.15 6.38 -5.17
N ASP A 88 -0.64 6.51 -6.40
CA ASP A 88 0.19 5.48 -7.02
C ASP A 88 1.63 5.45 -6.48
N GLU A 89 2.44 4.49 -6.96
CA GLU A 89 3.84 4.35 -6.56
C GLU A 89 4.74 5.53 -6.99
N GLN A 90 4.25 6.40 -7.89
CA GLN A 90 4.92 7.61 -8.34
C GLN A 90 4.42 8.86 -7.59
N GLY A 91 3.40 8.74 -6.75
CA GLY A 91 2.80 9.86 -6.02
C GLY A 91 1.69 10.58 -6.77
N ASN A 92 1.23 10.07 -7.93
CA ASN A 92 0.10 10.66 -8.63
C ASN A 92 -1.21 10.18 -8.02
N PHE A 93 -2.20 11.05 -8.00
CA PHE A 93 -3.54 10.71 -7.55
C PHE A 93 -4.60 11.25 -8.53
N SER A 94 -5.76 10.60 -8.50
CA SER A 94 -6.92 11.01 -9.28
C SER A 94 -8.19 10.46 -8.62
N ALA A 95 -9.22 11.27 -8.50
CA ALA A 95 -10.55 10.84 -8.07
C ALA A 95 -11.64 11.54 -8.88
N MET A 96 -12.77 10.86 -9.09
CA MET A 96 -13.97 11.54 -9.58
C MET A 96 -14.70 12.17 -8.42
N VAL A 97 -15.17 13.40 -8.62
CA VAL A 97 -16.06 14.11 -7.70
C VAL A 97 -17.30 14.60 -8.45
N THR A 98 -18.38 14.79 -7.71
CA THR A 98 -19.65 15.32 -8.24
C THR A 98 -19.79 16.78 -7.81
N LEU A 99 -20.26 17.63 -8.71
CA LEU A 99 -20.42 19.07 -8.52
C LEU A 99 -21.90 19.45 -8.49
N GLU A 100 -22.27 20.43 -7.67
CA GLU A 100 -23.56 21.11 -7.76
C GLU A 100 -23.49 22.27 -8.78
N GLU A 101 -24.62 22.66 -9.37
CA GLU A 101 -24.67 23.77 -10.33
C GLU A 101 -24.16 25.07 -9.69
N GLY A 102 -23.25 25.78 -10.37
CA GLY A 102 -22.61 26.99 -9.87
C GLY A 102 -21.20 26.75 -9.30
N PRO A 103 -20.71 27.63 -8.41
CA PRO A 103 -19.38 27.52 -7.82
C PRO A 103 -19.31 26.41 -6.77
N ASN A 104 -18.35 25.50 -6.91
CA ASN A 104 -18.04 24.41 -5.99
C ASN A 104 -16.67 24.67 -5.36
N TYR A 105 -16.57 24.56 -4.04
CA TYR A 105 -15.30 24.65 -3.33
C TYR A 105 -14.76 23.25 -3.12
N ILE A 106 -13.63 22.96 -3.76
CA ILE A 106 -12.94 21.67 -3.65
C ILE A 106 -11.75 21.85 -2.73
N GLU A 107 -11.79 21.17 -1.59
CA GLU A 107 -10.69 21.09 -0.62
C GLU A 107 -9.92 19.79 -0.83
N VAL A 108 -8.60 19.89 -1.06
CA VAL A 108 -7.72 18.73 -1.17
C VAL A 108 -6.71 18.77 -0.04
N LEU A 109 -6.64 17.70 0.73
CA LEU A 109 -5.72 17.53 1.85
C LEU A 109 -4.88 16.28 1.60
N ALA A 110 -3.55 16.44 1.61
CA ALA A 110 -2.60 15.34 1.64
C ALA A 110 -2.01 15.20 3.04
N SER A 111 -1.85 13.96 3.52
CA SER A 111 -1.24 13.65 4.81
C SER A 111 -0.24 12.50 4.69
N ASP A 112 0.85 12.55 5.47
CA ASP A 112 1.85 11.49 5.54
C ASP A 112 1.77 10.67 6.85
N GLN A 113 2.63 9.67 7.00
CA GLN A 113 2.61 8.76 8.16
C GLN A 113 3.15 9.42 9.44
N GLU A 114 3.93 10.49 9.28
CA GLU A 114 4.47 11.33 10.32
C GLU A 114 3.44 12.35 10.85
N GLY A 115 2.30 12.50 10.15
CA GLY A 115 1.22 13.42 10.49
C GLY A 115 1.44 14.83 9.97
N ASN A 116 2.32 15.04 8.99
CA ASN A 116 2.38 16.29 8.26
C ASN A 116 1.18 16.37 7.31
N GLU A 117 0.74 17.60 7.04
CA GLU A 117 -0.42 17.89 6.20
C GLU A 117 -0.11 19.02 5.24
N GLU A 118 -0.59 18.90 4.00
CA GLU A 118 -0.57 19.95 2.97
C GLU A 118 -1.97 20.09 2.37
N TYR A 119 -2.43 21.32 2.18
CA TYR A 119 -3.80 21.61 1.75
C TYR A 119 -3.84 22.54 0.54
N SER A 120 -4.84 22.35 -0.31
CA SER A 120 -5.16 23.22 -1.44
C SER A 120 -6.67 23.40 -1.57
N ILE A 121 -7.10 24.62 -1.88
CA ILE A 121 -8.51 24.94 -2.12
C ILE A 121 -8.61 25.51 -3.53
N LEU A 122 -9.52 24.98 -4.32
CA LEU A 122 -9.86 25.51 -5.63
C LEU A 122 -11.37 25.66 -5.80
N VAL A 123 -11.77 26.61 -6.64
CA VAL A 123 -13.16 26.83 -7.02
C VAL A 123 -13.38 26.32 -8.43
N VAL A 124 -14.40 25.51 -8.65
CA VAL A 124 -14.79 25.03 -9.99
C VAL A 124 -16.25 25.41 -10.25
N ILE A 125 -16.53 25.97 -11.41
CA ILE A 125 -17.87 26.46 -11.76
C ILE A 125 -18.52 25.45 -12.71
N TYR A 126 -19.55 24.75 -12.24
CA TYR A 126 -20.34 23.87 -13.09
C TYR A 126 -21.49 24.65 -13.73
N SER A 127 -21.53 24.67 -15.06
CA SER A 127 -22.61 25.26 -15.87
C SER A 127 -22.97 24.31 -17.03
N PRO A 128 -24.11 23.59 -16.96
CA PRO A 128 -24.53 22.61 -17.97
C PRO A 128 -24.90 23.20 -19.34
#